data_AF-A0A3S4T053-F1
#
_entry.id   AF-A0A3S4T053-F1
#
_cell.length_a   1.000
_cell.length_b   1.000
_cell.length_c   1.000
_cell.angle_alpha   90.00
_cell.angle_beta   90.00
_cell.angle_gamma   90.00
#
_symmetry.space_group_name_H-M   'P 1'
#
loop_
_entity.id
_entity.type
_entity.pdbx_description
1 polymer ?
#
loop_
_entity_poly.entity_id
_entity_poly.type
_entity_poly.pdbx_seq_one_letter_code
_entity_poly.pdbx_strand_id
1 'polypeptide(L)'
;MGWLAQLFGKKINKPKQSLKEIYLQFAQIISDNDDAVLDKVRSLFEQTPIFLATHQHCYDERGINPEQISQEALYWISFADILITHHYAAEFDWKEELVDFEYFLQNLQGFKSFPTIDFPVLDASGAVHLWIEQINAHWQNQPLVLMQQDIDSDSHIVFPIKKEYMAFLKTTSEQIGQKFAETI
;
A
#
# COMPACT_ATOMS: atom_id res chain seq x y z
N MET A 1 24.28 -8.22 6.62
CA MET A 1 24.81 -7.43 5.48
C MET A 1 23.60 -7.06 4.62
N GLY A 2 23.03 -5.89 4.89
CA GLY A 2 21.68 -5.51 4.45
C GLY A 2 21.58 -5.30 2.95
N TRP A 3 20.50 -5.81 2.37
CA TRP A 3 20.08 -5.60 0.98
C TRP A 3 20.14 -4.13 0.54
N LEU A 4 19.92 -3.19 1.46
CA LEU A 4 20.09 -1.75 1.27
C LEU A 4 21.51 -1.33 0.82
N ALA A 5 22.57 -2.01 1.25
CA ALA A 5 23.94 -1.69 0.83
C ALA A 5 24.21 -2.00 -0.65
N GLN A 6 23.45 -2.92 -1.25
CA GLN A 6 23.55 -3.20 -2.68
C GLN A 6 22.86 -2.12 -3.54
N LEU A 7 21.93 -1.35 -2.98
CA LEU A 7 21.24 -0.28 -3.70
C LEU A 7 22.08 1.01 -3.83
N PHE A 8 23.00 1.27 -2.90
CA PHE A 8 23.75 2.53 -2.82
C PHE A 8 25.27 2.42 -3.10
N GLY A 9 25.72 1.30 -3.68
CA GLY A 9 27.12 1.08 -4.06
C GLY A 9 27.35 1.03 -5.57
N LYS A 10 27.98 2.10 -6.10
CA LYS A 10 28.49 2.32 -7.48
C LYS A 10 27.50 2.89 -8.50
N LYS A 11 27.90 4.04 -9.07
CA LYS A 11 27.37 4.63 -10.32
C LYS A 11 27.63 3.68 -11.49
N ILE A 12 26.77 2.68 -11.63
CA ILE A 12 26.50 2.01 -12.89
C ILE A 12 25.23 2.67 -13.38
N ASN A 13 25.13 3.04 -14.67
CA ASN A 13 23.84 3.42 -15.27
C ASN A 13 22.89 2.23 -15.06
N LYS A 14 22.13 2.25 -13.96
CA LYS A 14 21.13 1.22 -13.68
C LYS A 14 20.13 1.29 -14.84
N PRO A 15 19.83 0.17 -15.51
CA PRO A 15 18.72 0.15 -16.47
C PRO A 15 17.47 0.70 -15.76
N LYS A 16 16.66 1.49 -16.47
CA LYS A 16 15.38 1.96 -15.96
C LYS A 16 14.61 0.73 -15.47
N GLN A 17 14.34 0.67 -14.18
CA GLN A 17 13.69 -0.47 -13.54
C GLN A 17 12.33 -0.72 -14.23
N SER A 18 12.00 -1.98 -14.49
CA SER A 18 10.72 -2.32 -15.09
C SER A 18 9.57 -2.06 -14.10
N LEU A 19 8.37 -1.79 -14.62
CA LEU A 19 7.20 -1.55 -13.77
C LEU A 19 6.94 -2.73 -12.82
N LYS A 20 7.08 -3.96 -13.32
CA LYS A 20 6.98 -5.19 -12.51
C LYS A 20 7.96 -5.19 -11.33
N GLU A 21 9.23 -4.86 -11.56
CA GLU A 21 10.23 -4.83 -10.49
C GLU A 21 9.92 -3.76 -9.45
N ILE A 22 9.35 -2.62 -9.86
CA ILE A 22 8.91 -1.56 -8.95
C ILE A 22 7.79 -2.08 -8.02
N TYR A 23 6.74 -2.67 -8.60
CA TYR A 23 5.64 -3.23 -7.81
C TYR A 23 6.08 -4.39 -6.91
N LEU A 24 7.03 -5.21 -7.34
CA LEU A 24 7.61 -6.24 -6.47
C LEU A 24 8.37 -5.64 -5.29
N GLN A 25 9.07 -4.51 -5.47
CA GLN A 25 9.72 -3.83 -4.34
C GLN A 25 8.69 -3.21 -3.39
N PHE A 26 7.60 -2.63 -3.91
CA PHE A 26 6.49 -2.16 -3.07
C PHE A 26 5.90 -3.31 -2.25
N ALA A 27 5.59 -4.43 -2.90
CA ALA A 27 5.10 -5.64 -2.24
C ALA A 27 6.06 -6.11 -1.14
N GLN A 28 7.35 -6.29 -1.45
CA GLN A 28 8.37 -6.72 -0.48
C GLN A 28 8.40 -5.84 0.77
N ILE A 29 8.26 -4.53 0.60
CA ILE A 29 8.28 -3.56 1.69
C ILE A 29 7.00 -3.60 2.51
N ILE A 30 5.84 -3.53 1.85
CA ILE A 30 4.53 -3.40 2.51
C ILE A 30 4.10 -4.72 3.15
N SER A 31 4.39 -5.85 2.48
CA SER A 31 4.01 -7.18 2.94
C SER A 31 5.08 -7.90 3.74
N ASP A 32 6.16 -7.22 4.15
CA ASP A 32 7.30 -7.79 4.86
C ASP A 32 7.84 -9.08 4.20
N ASN A 33 7.98 -9.06 2.86
CA ASN A 33 8.38 -10.18 2.01
C ASN A 33 7.45 -11.40 2.03
N ASP A 34 6.14 -11.23 2.24
CA ASP A 34 5.16 -12.30 2.09
C ASP A 34 5.14 -12.90 0.67
N ASP A 35 5.53 -14.18 0.55
CA ASP A 35 5.61 -14.89 -0.72
C ASP A 35 4.26 -14.94 -1.46
N ALA A 36 3.13 -15.04 -0.75
CA ALA A 36 1.82 -15.11 -1.38
C ALA A 36 1.45 -13.78 -2.06
N VAL A 37 1.79 -12.66 -1.43
CA VAL A 37 1.63 -11.32 -2.02
C VAL A 37 2.56 -11.18 -3.24
N LEU A 38 3.83 -11.59 -3.10
CA LEU A 38 4.79 -11.50 -4.20
C LEU A 38 4.38 -12.32 -5.42
N ASP A 39 3.85 -13.52 -5.21
CA ASP A 39 3.35 -14.38 -6.29
C ASP A 39 2.14 -13.78 -7.00
N LYS A 40 1.22 -13.15 -6.26
CA LYS A 40 0.09 -12.42 -6.86
C LYS A 40 0.56 -11.24 -7.71
N VAL A 41 1.54 -10.47 -7.23
CA VAL A 41 2.14 -9.38 -8.02
C VAL A 41 2.86 -9.92 -9.25
N ARG A 42 3.59 -11.03 -9.17
CA ARG A 42 4.18 -11.67 -10.37
C ARG A 42 3.10 -12.05 -11.37
N SER A 43 2.03 -12.70 -10.91
CA SER A 43 0.91 -13.12 -11.75
C SER A 43 0.21 -11.94 -12.43
N LEU A 44 0.04 -10.81 -11.74
CA LEU A 44 -0.55 -9.59 -12.30
C LEU A 44 0.20 -9.12 -13.56
N PHE A 45 1.54 -9.17 -13.54
CA PHE A 45 2.37 -8.72 -14.66
C PHE A 45 2.66 -9.78 -15.71
N GLU A 46 2.81 -11.05 -15.31
CA GLU A 46 3.17 -12.15 -16.22
C GLU A 46 1.96 -12.78 -16.92
N GLN A 47 0.79 -12.71 -16.28
CA GLN A 47 -0.42 -13.41 -16.71
C GLN A 47 -1.66 -12.49 -16.57
N THR A 48 -1.52 -11.20 -16.94
CA THR A 48 -2.58 -10.18 -16.73
C THR A 48 -3.97 -10.67 -17.14
N PRO A 49 -4.23 -11.21 -18.35
CA PRO A 49 -5.59 -11.62 -18.73
C PRO A 49 -6.19 -12.69 -17.81
N ILE A 50 -5.38 -13.65 -17.36
CA ILE A 50 -5.81 -14.71 -16.43
C ILE A 50 -6.05 -14.11 -15.04
N PHE A 51 -5.17 -13.21 -14.61
CA PHE A 51 -5.32 -12.51 -13.33
C PHE A 51 -6.64 -11.74 -13.29
N LEU A 52 -6.94 -10.93 -14.32
CA LEU A 52 -8.18 -10.15 -14.39
C LEU A 52 -9.42 -11.04 -14.36
N ALA A 53 -9.44 -12.11 -15.14
CA ALA A 53 -10.56 -13.05 -15.16
C ALA A 53 -10.80 -13.71 -13.77
N THR A 54 -9.73 -13.96 -13.01
CA THR A 54 -9.83 -14.61 -11.69
C THR A 54 -10.26 -13.62 -10.60
N HIS A 55 -9.96 -12.34 -10.76
CA HIS A 55 -10.26 -11.29 -9.77
C HIS A 55 -11.33 -10.31 -10.27
N GLN A 56 -12.19 -10.75 -11.19
CA GLN A 56 -13.23 -9.90 -11.81
C GLN A 56 -14.11 -9.20 -10.76
N HIS A 57 -14.49 -9.93 -9.71
CA HIS A 57 -15.32 -9.40 -8.62
C HIS A 57 -14.74 -8.14 -7.96
N CYS A 58 -13.42 -8.02 -7.81
CA CYS A 58 -12.79 -6.84 -7.23
C CYS A 58 -13.05 -5.57 -8.09
N TYR A 59 -13.02 -5.71 -9.41
CA TYR A 59 -13.31 -4.59 -10.32
C TYR A 59 -14.80 -4.29 -10.38
N ASP A 60 -15.64 -5.34 -10.39
CA ASP A 60 -17.10 -5.18 -10.40
C ASP A 60 -17.60 -4.44 -9.14
N GLU A 61 -17.07 -4.77 -7.95
CA GLU A 61 -17.38 -4.09 -6.69
C GLU A 61 -16.98 -2.61 -6.70
N ARG A 62 -15.90 -2.27 -7.41
CA ARG A 62 -15.44 -0.89 -7.61
C ARG A 62 -16.14 -0.17 -8.79
N GLY A 63 -17.02 -0.85 -9.52
CA GLY A 63 -17.64 -0.30 -10.73
C GLY A 63 -16.66 -0.03 -11.87
N ILE A 64 -15.52 -0.73 -11.88
CA ILE A 64 -14.45 -0.57 -12.86
C ILE A 64 -14.60 -1.61 -13.97
N ASN A 65 -14.55 -1.15 -15.22
CA ASN A 65 -14.35 -2.05 -16.36
C ASN A 65 -12.85 -2.07 -16.73
N PRO A 66 -12.13 -3.20 -16.52
CA PRO A 66 -10.71 -3.31 -16.83
C PRO A 66 -10.32 -2.99 -18.27
N GLU A 67 -11.25 -3.13 -19.23
CA GLU A 67 -11.02 -2.81 -20.64
C GLU A 67 -11.12 -1.31 -20.95
N GLN A 68 -11.65 -0.51 -20.01
CA GLN A 68 -11.92 0.92 -20.20
C GLN A 68 -10.98 1.85 -19.44
N ILE A 69 -10.09 1.29 -18.60
CA ILE A 69 -9.09 2.05 -17.85
C ILE A 69 -7.69 1.82 -18.43
N SER A 70 -6.74 2.71 -18.10
CA SER A 70 -5.35 2.53 -18.51
C SER A 70 -4.73 1.31 -17.84
N GLN A 71 -3.72 0.73 -18.47
CA GLN A 71 -2.97 -0.40 -17.91
C GLN A 71 -2.27 -0.01 -16.59
N GLU A 72 -1.83 1.24 -16.48
CA GLU A 72 -1.20 1.78 -15.27
C GLU A 72 -2.19 1.89 -14.10
N ALA A 73 -3.41 2.39 -14.35
CA ALA A 73 -4.48 2.46 -13.34
C ALA A 73 -4.91 1.04 -12.92
N LEU A 74 -5.03 0.14 -13.90
CA LEU A 74 -5.37 -1.26 -13.66
C LEU A 74 -4.37 -1.93 -12.71
N TYR A 75 -3.07 -1.79 -12.97
CA TYR A 75 -2.04 -2.38 -12.11
C TYR A 75 -2.02 -1.78 -10.71
N TRP A 76 -2.26 -0.48 -10.60
CA TRP A 76 -2.28 0.20 -9.32
C TRP A 76 -3.43 -0.23 -8.43
N ILE A 77 -4.65 -0.28 -8.97
CA ILE A 77 -5.83 -0.73 -8.24
C ILE A 77 -5.72 -2.22 -7.90
N SER A 78 -5.27 -3.05 -8.85
CA SER A 78 -5.05 -4.48 -8.59
C SER A 78 -4.01 -4.71 -7.50
N PHE A 79 -2.97 -3.87 -7.42
CA PHE A 79 -1.98 -3.95 -6.35
C PHE A 79 -2.57 -3.63 -4.97
N ALA A 80 -3.42 -2.62 -4.90
CA ALA A 80 -4.20 -2.32 -3.71
C ALA A 80 -5.05 -3.53 -3.28
N ASP A 81 -5.81 -4.13 -4.21
CA ASP A 81 -6.67 -5.29 -3.93
C ASP A 81 -5.86 -6.50 -3.46
N ILE A 82 -4.66 -6.72 -4.02
CA ILE A 82 -3.73 -7.76 -3.54
C ILE A 82 -3.35 -7.50 -2.07
N LEU A 83 -2.97 -6.27 -1.72
CA LEU A 83 -2.59 -5.93 -0.34
C LEU A 83 -3.77 -6.08 0.63
N ILE A 84 -4.97 -5.67 0.22
CA ILE A 84 -6.21 -5.74 1.02
C ILE A 84 -6.62 -7.20 1.25
N THR A 85 -6.64 -8.02 0.20
CA THR A 85 -7.01 -9.44 0.26
C THR A 85 -6.07 -10.23 1.19
N HIS A 86 -4.81 -9.81 1.28
CA HIS A 86 -3.81 -10.41 2.16
C HIS A 86 -3.68 -9.68 3.51
N HIS A 87 -4.58 -8.74 3.83
CA HIS A 87 -4.63 -8.00 5.09
C HIS A 87 -3.37 -7.18 5.41
N TYR A 88 -2.61 -6.73 4.40
CA TYR A 88 -1.50 -5.78 4.58
C TYR A 88 -1.92 -4.32 4.40
N ALA A 89 -3.05 -4.09 3.72
CA ALA A 89 -3.73 -2.81 3.66
C ALA A 89 -5.21 -2.98 4.03
N ALA A 90 -5.87 -1.89 4.38
CA ALA A 90 -7.32 -1.80 4.50
C ALA A 90 -7.79 -0.57 3.71
N GLU A 91 -8.98 -0.67 3.14
CA GLU A 91 -9.66 0.45 2.50
C GLU A 91 -10.76 0.95 3.43
N PHE A 92 -10.86 2.26 3.56
CA PHE A 92 -11.85 2.94 4.40
C PHE A 92 -12.54 4.04 3.62
N ASP A 93 -13.86 4.12 3.69
CA ASP A 93 -14.59 5.29 3.19
C ASP A 93 -14.18 6.55 3.99
N TRP A 94 -14.19 7.73 3.38
CA TRP A 94 -13.85 8.98 4.10
C TRP A 94 -14.69 9.17 5.38
N LYS A 95 -15.90 8.62 5.42
CA LYS A 95 -16.86 8.68 6.52
C LYS A 95 -17.05 7.33 7.23
N GLU A 96 -16.00 6.53 7.29
CA GLU A 96 -15.97 5.27 8.04
C GLU A 96 -16.39 5.46 9.52
N GLU A 97 -16.98 4.42 10.12
CA GLU A 97 -17.23 4.41 11.57
C GLU A 97 -15.93 4.12 12.34
N LEU A 98 -15.64 4.90 13.39
CA LEU A 98 -14.37 4.80 14.13
C LEU A 98 -14.08 3.38 14.63
N VAL A 99 -15.11 2.66 15.09
CA VAL A 99 -14.97 1.30 15.60
C VAL A 99 -14.48 0.34 14.51
N ASP A 100 -14.98 0.49 13.28
CA ASP A 100 -14.59 -0.35 12.16
C ASP A 100 -13.19 0.03 11.69
N PHE A 101 -12.88 1.33 11.61
CA PHE A 101 -11.54 1.83 11.32
C PHE A 101 -10.49 1.24 12.28
N GLU A 102 -10.72 1.36 13.60
CA GLU A 102 -9.81 0.83 14.61
C GLU A 102 -9.67 -0.69 14.51
N TYR A 103 -10.79 -1.40 14.35
CA TYR A 103 -10.78 -2.85 14.24
C TYR A 103 -9.96 -3.34 13.04
N PHE A 104 -10.24 -2.85 11.83
CA PHE A 104 -9.53 -3.32 10.65
C PHE A 104 -8.06 -2.88 10.64
N LEU A 105 -7.78 -1.64 11.06
CA LEU A 105 -6.42 -1.14 11.14
C LEU A 105 -5.56 -1.98 12.09
N GLN A 106 -6.03 -2.23 13.31
CA GLN A 106 -5.26 -3.00 14.31
C GLN A 106 -5.03 -4.46 13.91
N ASN A 107 -5.85 -5.00 13.01
CA ASN A 107 -5.73 -6.37 12.51
C ASN A 107 -4.85 -6.52 11.26
N LEU A 108 -4.25 -5.43 10.74
CA LEU A 108 -3.34 -5.52 9.59
C LEU A 108 -2.09 -6.35 9.92
N GLN A 109 -1.72 -7.24 9.00
CA GLN A 109 -0.53 -8.10 9.13
C GLN A 109 0.77 -7.30 9.24
N GLY A 110 0.83 -6.10 8.66
CA GLY A 110 2.00 -5.23 8.74
C GLY A 110 2.35 -4.80 10.18
N PHE A 111 1.42 -4.91 11.13
CA PHE A 111 1.69 -4.66 12.55
C PHE A 111 2.32 -5.84 13.29
N LYS A 112 2.35 -7.06 12.73
CA LYS A 112 2.94 -8.24 13.40
C LYS A 112 4.43 -8.04 13.74
N SER A 113 5.12 -7.25 12.94
CA SER A 113 6.53 -6.87 13.17
C SER A 113 6.69 -5.73 14.20
N PHE A 114 5.59 -5.23 14.78
CA PHE A 114 5.51 -4.13 15.75
C PHE A 114 4.54 -4.45 16.92
N PRO A 115 4.76 -5.53 17.69
CA PRO A 115 3.79 -6.02 18.67
C PRO A 115 3.54 -5.09 19.87
N THR A 116 4.31 -4.01 20.02
CA THR A 116 4.23 -3.07 21.15
C THR A 116 3.84 -1.66 20.72
N ILE A 117 3.16 -1.50 19.59
CA ILE A 117 2.70 -0.18 19.15
C ILE A 117 1.47 0.27 19.94
N ASP A 118 1.50 1.51 20.40
CA ASP A 118 0.42 2.15 21.14
C ASP A 118 -0.37 3.06 20.20
N PHE A 119 -1.69 2.89 20.13
CA PHE A 119 -2.56 3.74 19.32
C PHE A 119 -3.11 4.90 20.18
N PRO A 120 -3.20 6.13 19.64
CA PRO A 120 -3.81 7.23 20.38
C PRO A 120 -5.33 7.02 20.51
N VAL A 121 -5.94 7.72 21.48
CA VAL A 121 -7.40 7.89 21.50
C VAL A 121 -7.80 8.85 20.38
N LEU A 122 -8.69 8.39 19.49
CA LEU A 122 -9.13 9.15 18.33
C LEU A 122 -10.42 9.93 18.61
N ASP A 123 -10.60 11.05 17.91
CA ASP A 123 -11.86 11.80 17.91
C ASP A 123 -12.93 11.06 17.09
N ALA A 124 -13.92 10.48 17.76
CA ALA A 124 -15.02 9.74 17.13
C ALA A 124 -15.87 10.55 16.15
N SER A 125 -15.80 11.90 16.18
CA SER A 125 -16.48 12.75 15.20
C SER A 125 -15.65 13.08 13.97
N GLY A 126 -14.38 12.64 13.96
CA GLY A 126 -13.45 12.84 12.86
C GLY A 126 -13.76 12.01 11.62
N ALA A 127 -13.01 12.28 10.57
CA ALA A 127 -12.98 11.50 9.34
C ALA A 127 -11.66 10.73 9.26
N VAL A 128 -11.58 9.73 8.37
CA VAL A 128 -10.42 8.83 8.25
C VAL A 128 -9.09 9.58 8.10
N HIS A 129 -9.02 10.61 7.25
CA HIS A 129 -7.80 11.40 7.08
C HIS A 129 -7.32 12.06 8.40
N LEU A 130 -8.24 12.55 9.24
CA LEU A 130 -7.91 13.16 10.54
C LEU A 130 -7.39 12.11 11.53
N TRP A 131 -7.92 10.88 11.47
CA TRP A 131 -7.45 9.80 12.32
C TRP A 131 -6.04 9.35 11.94
N ILE A 132 -5.77 9.23 10.64
CA ILE A 132 -4.42 8.91 10.13
C ILE A 132 -3.41 9.97 10.56
N GLU A 133 -3.77 11.26 10.46
CA GLU A 133 -2.92 12.36 10.93
C GLU A 133 -2.65 12.28 12.43
N GLN A 134 -3.68 12.03 13.26
CA GLN A 134 -3.53 11.86 14.71
C GLN A 134 -2.61 10.69 15.06
N ILE A 135 -2.79 9.54 14.40
CA ILE A 135 -1.94 8.36 14.58
C ILE A 135 -0.49 8.67 14.19
N ASN A 136 -0.27 9.25 13.02
CA ASN A 136 1.09 9.56 12.56
C ASN A 136 1.78 10.61 13.44
N ALA A 137 1.03 11.58 14.00
CA ALA A 137 1.53 12.53 14.97
C ALA A 137 1.91 11.87 16.31
N HIS A 138 1.08 10.94 16.80
CA HIS A 138 1.39 10.12 17.98
C HIS A 138 2.65 9.27 17.78
N TRP A 139 2.80 8.71 16.57
CA TRP A 139 3.92 7.86 16.18
C TRP A 139 5.13 8.64 15.67
N GLN A 140 5.21 9.95 15.81
CA GLN A 140 6.31 10.77 15.26
C GLN A 140 7.73 10.27 15.63
N ASN A 141 7.90 9.68 16.83
CA ASN A 141 9.17 9.12 17.31
C ASN A 141 9.29 7.59 17.17
N GLN A 142 8.25 6.93 16.66
CA GLN A 142 8.27 5.49 16.39
C GLN A 142 8.93 5.19 15.05
N PRO A 143 9.48 3.97 14.84
CA PRO A 143 10.06 3.57 13.55
C PRO A 143 9.00 3.26 12.48
N LEU A 144 7.72 3.43 12.78
CA LEU A 144 6.58 3.12 11.91
C LEU A 144 5.81 4.39 11.53
N VAL A 145 5.16 4.37 10.37
CA VAL A 145 4.17 5.35 9.92
C VAL A 145 3.03 4.64 9.19
N LEU A 146 1.83 5.21 9.19
CA LEU A 146 0.79 4.86 8.22
C LEU A 146 1.04 5.60 6.92
N MET A 147 1.09 4.86 5.83
CA MET A 147 1.02 5.40 4.48
C MET A 147 -0.31 5.03 3.83
N GLN A 148 -0.66 5.81 2.82
CA GLN A 148 -1.86 5.69 2.03
C GLN A 148 -1.50 5.49 0.56
N GLN A 149 -2.28 4.66 -0.13
CA GLN A 149 -2.25 4.52 -1.59
C GLN A 149 -3.33 5.38 -2.22
N ASP A 150 -2.94 6.35 -3.05
CA ASP A 150 -3.88 7.22 -3.75
C ASP A 150 -4.48 6.50 -4.96
N ILE A 151 -5.76 6.15 -4.88
CA ILE A 151 -6.48 5.50 -5.99
C ILE A 151 -7.44 6.45 -6.72
N ASP A 152 -7.27 7.77 -6.56
CA ASP A 152 -8.17 8.78 -7.15
C ASP A 152 -9.64 8.57 -6.75
N SER A 153 -9.85 8.29 -5.47
CA SER A 153 -11.14 8.06 -4.82
C SER A 153 -11.19 8.82 -3.50
N ASP A 154 -12.40 9.02 -2.97
CA ASP A 154 -12.65 9.48 -1.61
C ASP A 154 -12.39 8.39 -0.55
N SER A 155 -12.08 7.16 -0.96
CA SER A 155 -11.64 6.09 -0.07
C SER A 155 -10.13 6.14 0.21
N HIS A 156 -9.76 5.73 1.42
CA HIS A 156 -8.40 5.72 1.94
C HIS A 156 -7.89 4.29 2.02
N ILE A 157 -6.92 3.93 1.18
CA ILE A 157 -6.20 2.65 1.29
C ILE A 157 -4.99 2.85 2.20
N VAL A 158 -5.02 2.28 3.39
CA VAL A 158 -4.06 2.54 4.48
C VAL A 158 -3.26 1.29 4.80
N PHE A 159 -1.94 1.45 5.01
CA PHE A 159 -1.04 0.38 5.41
C PHE A 159 0.13 0.89 6.27
N PRO A 160 0.59 0.13 7.27
CA PRO A 160 1.75 0.48 8.07
C PRO A 160 3.06 0.12 7.37
N ILE A 161 4.08 0.98 7.48
CA ILE A 161 5.45 0.68 7.02
C ILE A 161 6.52 1.21 7.99
N LYS A 162 7.73 0.66 7.87
CA LYS A 162 8.92 1.28 8.50
C LYS A 162 9.21 2.64 7.85
N LYS A 163 9.47 3.66 8.68
CA LYS A 163 9.77 5.03 8.23
C LYS A 163 10.95 5.11 7.26
N GLU A 164 11.93 4.22 7.40
CA GLU A 164 13.08 4.15 6.50
C GLU A 164 12.71 3.91 5.03
N TYR A 165 11.52 3.35 4.75
CA TYR A 165 11.03 3.07 3.39
C TYR A 165 10.14 4.16 2.81
N MET A 166 9.73 5.17 3.59
CA MET A 166 8.81 6.22 3.13
C MET A 166 9.31 6.96 1.90
N ALA A 167 10.56 7.41 1.94
CA ALA A 167 11.15 8.18 0.83
C ALA A 167 11.23 7.35 -0.44
N PHE A 168 11.54 6.06 -0.32
CA PHE A 168 11.55 5.13 -1.44
C PHE A 168 10.15 4.99 -2.05
N LEU A 169 9.12 4.69 -1.24
CA LEU A 169 7.75 4.51 -1.74
C LEU A 169 7.24 5.76 -2.45
N LYS A 170 7.39 6.95 -1.83
CA LYS A 170 6.96 8.22 -2.43
C LYS A 170 7.65 8.51 -3.77
N THR A 171 8.98 8.54 -3.76
CA THR A 171 9.75 8.92 -4.96
C THR A 171 9.57 7.91 -6.08
N THR A 172 9.50 6.62 -5.77
CA THR A 172 9.35 5.58 -6.79
C THR A 172 7.92 5.49 -7.32
N SER A 173 6.89 5.74 -6.49
CA SER A 173 5.51 5.82 -7.02
C SER A 173 5.35 7.02 -7.95
N GLU A 174 5.89 8.18 -7.58
CA GLU A 174 5.82 9.39 -8.43
C GLU A 174 6.47 9.18 -9.80
N GLN A 175 7.57 8.42 -9.87
CA GLN A 175 8.24 8.08 -11.13
C GLN A 175 7.38 7.26 -12.09
N ILE A 176 6.37 6.55 -11.58
CA ILE A 176 5.41 5.77 -12.37
C ILE A 176 4.04 6.46 -12.48
N GLY A 177 3.93 7.73 -12.08
CA GLY A 177 2.69 8.49 -12.14
C GLY A 177 1.66 8.10 -11.07
N GLN A 178 2.09 7.44 -10.01
CA GLN A 178 1.26 7.00 -8.89
C GLN A 178 1.69 7.68 -7.59
N LYS A 179 0.90 7.57 -6.52
CA LYS A 179 1.19 8.28 -5.27
C LYS A 179 0.95 7.42 -4.03
N PHE A 180 2.02 7.21 -3.27
CA PHE A 180 1.92 6.91 -1.85
C PHE A 180 2.18 8.18 -1.03
N ALA A 181 1.42 8.42 0.03
CA ALA A 181 1.65 9.54 0.95
C ALA A 181 1.16 9.20 2.37
N GLU A 182 1.60 9.92 3.40
CA GLU A 182 1.08 9.77 4.76
C GLU A 182 -0.32 10.37 4.89
N THR A 183 -0.61 11.38 4.08
CA THR A 183 -1.90 12.07 3.95
C THR A 183 -2.15 12.35 2.46
N ILE A 184 -3.37 12.04 1.99
CA ILE A 184 -3.85 12.32 0.64
C ILE A 184 -4.98 13.34 0.73
#